data_AF-A0A7Z7I1E1-F1
#
_entry.id   AF-A0A7Z7I1E1-F1
#
_cell.length_a   1.000
_cell.length_b   1.000
_cell.length_c   1.000
_cell.angle_alpha   90.00
_cell.angle_beta   90.00
_cell.angle_gamma   90.00
#
_symmetry.space_group_name_H-M   'P 1'
#
loop_
_entity.id
_entity.type
_entity.pdbx_description
1 polymer ?
#
loop_
_entity_poly.entity_id
_entity_poly.type
_entity_poly.pdbx_seq_one_letter_code
_entity_poly.pdbx_strand_id
1 'polypeptide(L)'
;MAEEFAADDEADAFSDAKVARIVLALDRAITQRRRAGAMSHIVEGRPVPLSVKPTRIELAILTALAQIYGSAVVNHPDFTSVVDNIAECGAVVLVQRVLWGERPDDVRLAARLLDARIPFEILCGTWPEVFLAQAQAGLQEFRPKPPMGLDGEQGSDD
;
A
#
# COMPACT_ATOMS: atom_id res chain seq x y z
N MET A 1 16.70 -34.77 -30.32
CA MET A 1 16.41 -34.12 -29.03
C MET A 1 16.91 -32.70 -29.11
N ALA A 2 16.00 -31.73 -29.27
CA ALA A 2 16.17 -30.31 -28.93
C ALA A 2 15.01 -29.57 -29.61
N GLU A 3 13.98 -29.19 -28.85
CA GLU A 3 13.09 -28.03 -29.06
C GLU A 3 11.89 -28.17 -28.12
N GLU A 4 12.09 -27.84 -26.83
CA GLU A 4 10.98 -27.64 -25.88
C GLU A 4 11.44 -26.73 -24.73
N PHE A 5 11.85 -25.50 -25.04
CA PHE A 5 12.23 -24.50 -24.02
C PHE A 5 11.81 -23.06 -24.37
N ALA A 6 10.85 -22.86 -25.28
CA ALA A 6 10.42 -21.52 -25.71
C ALA A 6 8.96 -21.15 -25.35
N ALA A 7 8.20 -22.07 -24.74
CA ALA A 7 6.77 -21.86 -24.47
C ALA A 7 6.48 -21.11 -23.16
N ASP A 8 7.45 -21.02 -22.24
CA ASP A 8 7.24 -20.46 -20.89
C ASP A 8 7.30 -18.92 -20.90
N ASP A 9 8.25 -18.33 -21.63
CA ASP A 9 8.44 -16.87 -21.70
C ASP A 9 7.26 -16.14 -22.36
N GLU A 10 6.61 -16.76 -23.36
CA GLU A 10 5.47 -16.15 -24.04
C GLU A 10 4.23 -16.16 -23.11
N ALA A 11 3.99 -17.27 -22.41
CA ALA A 11 2.87 -17.43 -21.48
C ALA A 11 2.97 -16.43 -20.30
N ASP A 12 4.16 -16.24 -19.74
CA ASP A 12 4.42 -15.26 -18.69
C ASP A 12 4.28 -13.82 -19.19
N ALA A 13 4.74 -13.52 -20.41
CA ALA A 13 4.55 -12.18 -21.00
C ALA A 13 3.05 -11.84 -21.22
N PHE A 14 2.22 -12.82 -21.61
CA PHE A 14 0.77 -12.64 -21.71
C PHE A 14 0.13 -12.42 -20.33
N SER A 15 0.64 -13.08 -19.30
CA SER A 15 0.21 -12.89 -17.90
C SER A 15 0.55 -11.49 -17.40
N ASP A 16 1.78 -11.02 -17.63
CA ASP A 16 2.24 -9.69 -17.22
C ASP A 16 1.51 -8.56 -17.96
N ALA A 17 1.28 -8.71 -19.27
CA ALA A 17 0.50 -7.76 -20.04
C ALA A 17 -0.96 -7.68 -19.53
N LYS A 18 -1.52 -8.80 -19.07
CA LYS A 18 -2.86 -8.86 -18.49
C LYS A 18 -2.89 -8.17 -17.12
N VAL A 19 -1.92 -8.46 -16.24
CA VAL A 19 -1.77 -7.80 -14.94
C VAL A 19 -1.62 -6.29 -15.14
N ALA A 20 -0.76 -5.85 -16.05
CA ALA A 20 -0.55 -4.43 -16.35
C ALA A 20 -1.84 -3.72 -16.80
N ARG A 21 -2.67 -4.38 -17.63
CA ARG A 21 -3.99 -3.84 -18.02
C ARG A 21 -4.95 -3.71 -16.84
N ILE A 22 -4.96 -4.68 -15.93
CA ILE A 22 -5.79 -4.64 -14.72
C ILE A 22 -5.31 -3.53 -13.78
N VAL A 23 -4.00 -3.42 -13.55
CA VAL A 23 -3.41 -2.35 -12.72
C VAL A 23 -3.73 -0.98 -13.31
N LEU A 24 -3.65 -0.81 -14.63
CA LEU A 24 -4.03 0.44 -15.29
C LEU A 24 -5.52 0.76 -15.12
N ALA A 25 -6.39 -0.25 -15.14
CA ALA A 25 -7.82 -0.07 -14.86
C ALA A 25 -8.07 0.34 -13.41
N LEU A 26 -7.38 -0.28 -12.44
CA LEU A 26 -7.42 0.11 -11.03
C LEU A 26 -6.93 1.55 -10.81
N ASP A 27 -5.77 1.89 -11.37
CA ASP A 27 -5.19 3.25 -11.30
C ASP A 27 -6.18 4.31 -11.80
N ARG A 28 -6.79 4.08 -12.97
CA ARG A 28 -7.83 4.96 -13.52
C ARG A 28 -9.03 5.08 -12.59
N ALA A 29 -9.51 3.95 -12.06
CA ALA A 29 -10.69 3.90 -11.19
C ALA A 29 -10.45 4.64 -9.86
N ILE A 30 -9.25 4.52 -9.27
CA ILE A 30 -8.83 5.22 -8.05
C ILE A 30 -8.64 6.71 -8.35
N THR A 31 -7.92 7.04 -9.41
CA THR A 31 -7.68 8.43 -9.85
C THR A 31 -9.00 9.17 -10.08
N GLN A 32 -9.98 8.51 -10.73
CA GLN A 32 -11.30 9.09 -10.98
C GLN A 32 -12.05 9.39 -9.68
N ARG A 33 -12.07 8.46 -8.73
CA ARG A 33 -12.70 8.66 -7.41
C ARG A 33 -12.00 9.75 -6.60
N ARG A 34 -10.66 9.76 -6.58
CA ARG A 34 -9.87 10.81 -5.91
C ARG A 34 -10.16 12.19 -6.48
N ARG A 35 -10.30 12.32 -7.80
CA ARG A 35 -10.69 13.59 -8.45
C ARG A 35 -12.09 14.02 -8.06
N ALA A 36 -13.06 13.11 -8.07
CA ALA A 36 -14.43 13.42 -7.67
C ALA A 36 -14.51 13.87 -6.19
N GLY A 37 -13.79 13.19 -5.29
CA GLY A 37 -13.66 13.60 -3.89
C GLY A 37 -12.95 14.96 -3.74
N ALA A 38 -11.83 15.16 -4.43
CA ALA A 38 -11.09 16.43 -4.40
C ALA A 38 -11.93 17.62 -4.87
N MET A 39 -12.74 17.45 -5.91
CA MET A 39 -13.68 18.49 -6.36
C MET A 39 -14.67 18.89 -5.26
N SER A 40 -15.19 17.89 -4.51
CA SER A 40 -16.09 18.15 -3.38
C SER A 40 -15.39 18.95 -2.29
N HIS A 41 -14.15 18.58 -1.93
CA HIS A 41 -13.34 19.34 -0.97
C HIS A 41 -13.06 20.78 -1.42
N ILE A 42 -12.74 20.99 -2.71
CA ILE A 42 -12.47 22.33 -3.27
C ILE A 42 -13.73 23.21 -3.19
N VAL A 43 -14.89 22.66 -3.55
CA VAL A 43 -16.19 23.38 -3.44
C VAL A 43 -16.49 23.75 -1.99
N GLU A 44 -16.16 22.88 -1.05
CA GLU A 44 -16.33 23.10 0.40
C GLU A 44 -15.22 23.95 1.05
N GLY A 45 -14.20 24.38 0.29
CA GLY A 45 -13.06 25.13 0.82
C GLY A 45 -12.15 24.32 1.77
N ARG A 46 -12.21 22.99 1.70
CA ARG A 46 -11.39 22.07 2.51
C ARG A 46 -10.10 21.69 1.79
N PRO A 47 -9.01 21.42 2.52
CA PRO A 47 -7.78 20.89 1.93
C PRO A 47 -8.00 19.50 1.33
N VAL A 48 -7.43 19.25 0.16
CA VAL A 48 -7.50 17.95 -0.52
C VAL A 48 -6.52 16.98 0.14
N PRO A 49 -6.98 15.83 0.67
CA PRO A 49 -6.18 15.01 1.57
C PRO A 49 -5.17 14.07 0.88
N LEU A 50 -5.37 13.71 -0.39
CA LEU A 50 -4.54 12.70 -1.08
C LEU A 50 -4.08 13.13 -2.47
N SER A 51 -2.89 12.66 -2.86
CA SER A 51 -2.40 12.76 -4.23
C SER A 51 -3.34 12.04 -5.19
N VAL A 52 -3.73 12.74 -6.26
CA VAL A 52 -4.58 12.20 -7.32
C VAL A 52 -3.95 11.01 -8.02
N LYS A 53 -2.63 11.01 -8.19
CA LYS A 53 -1.89 9.91 -8.84
C LYS A 53 -1.35 8.94 -7.79
N PRO A 54 -1.49 7.62 -7.99
CA PRO A 54 -0.93 6.63 -7.09
C PRO A 54 0.58 6.69 -7.00
N THR A 55 1.10 6.43 -5.81
CA THR A 55 2.55 6.34 -5.58
C THR A 55 3.13 5.02 -6.10
N ARG A 56 4.46 4.90 -6.16
CA ARG A 56 5.14 3.64 -6.52
C ARG A 56 4.70 2.47 -5.60
N ILE A 57 4.51 2.75 -4.32
CA ILE A 57 4.12 1.74 -3.33
C ILE A 57 2.65 1.36 -3.52
N GLU A 58 1.78 2.34 -3.78
CA GLU A 58 0.39 2.06 -4.12
C GLU A 58 0.30 1.19 -5.38
N LEU A 59 1.09 1.48 -6.43
CA LEU A 59 1.15 0.64 -7.61
C LEU A 59 1.60 -0.80 -7.31
N ALA A 60 2.57 -1.01 -6.42
CA ALA A 60 2.97 -2.36 -6.02
C ALA A 60 1.82 -3.13 -5.33
N ILE A 61 1.03 -2.44 -4.49
CA ILE A 61 -0.16 -3.01 -3.85
C ILE A 61 -1.24 -3.34 -4.90
N LEU A 62 -1.47 -2.44 -5.87
CA LEU A 62 -2.42 -2.67 -6.97
C LEU A 62 -1.99 -3.85 -7.85
N THR A 63 -0.69 -4.01 -8.09
CA THR A 63 -0.13 -5.16 -8.80
C THR A 63 -0.38 -6.46 -8.04
N ALA A 64 -0.13 -6.50 -6.73
CA ALA A 64 -0.42 -7.68 -5.92
C ALA A 64 -1.91 -8.05 -5.97
N LEU A 65 -2.81 -7.06 -5.84
CA LEU A 65 -4.25 -7.28 -5.98
C LEU A 65 -4.64 -7.82 -7.36
N ALA A 66 -4.05 -7.27 -8.43
CA ALA A 66 -4.30 -7.71 -9.80
C ALA A 66 -3.78 -9.13 -10.07
N GLN A 67 -2.65 -9.51 -9.47
CA GLN A 67 -2.09 -10.86 -9.57
C GLN A 67 -2.96 -11.90 -8.85
N ILE A 68 -3.47 -11.56 -7.66
CA ILE A 68 -4.27 -12.49 -6.85
C ILE A 68 -5.71 -12.61 -7.37
N TYR A 69 -6.36 -11.48 -7.65
CA TYR A 69 -7.79 -11.44 -7.95
C TYR A 69 -8.10 -11.24 -9.44
N GLY A 70 -7.10 -11.03 -10.28
CA GLY A 70 -7.29 -10.78 -11.70
C GLY A 70 -8.22 -9.59 -11.94
N SER A 71 -9.08 -9.69 -12.95
CA SER A 71 -10.04 -8.63 -13.28
C SER A 71 -11.19 -8.49 -12.28
N ALA A 72 -11.35 -9.43 -11.33
CA ALA A 72 -12.42 -9.37 -10.33
C ALA A 72 -12.28 -8.13 -9.44
N VAL A 73 -11.05 -7.70 -9.14
CA VAL A 73 -10.78 -6.49 -8.34
C VAL A 73 -11.33 -5.21 -8.97
N VAL A 74 -11.58 -5.21 -10.29
CA VAL A 74 -12.14 -4.07 -11.03
C VAL A 74 -13.63 -4.24 -11.26
N ASN A 75 -14.07 -5.45 -11.62
CA ASN A 75 -15.39 -5.68 -12.19
C ASN A 75 -16.40 -6.24 -11.19
N HIS A 76 -15.95 -6.88 -10.11
CA HIS A 76 -16.83 -7.56 -9.18
C HIS A 76 -17.27 -6.59 -8.06
N PRO A 77 -18.57 -6.47 -7.77
CA PRO A 77 -19.10 -5.47 -6.84
C PRO A 77 -18.49 -5.58 -5.44
N ASP A 78 -18.15 -6.80 -5.01
CA ASP A 78 -17.48 -7.07 -3.73
C ASP A 78 -16.18 -6.28 -3.50
N PHE A 79 -15.45 -5.93 -4.56
CA PHE A 79 -14.22 -5.14 -4.48
C PHE A 79 -14.46 -3.63 -4.54
N THR A 80 -15.70 -3.19 -4.71
CA THR A 80 -16.03 -1.74 -4.74
C THR A 80 -15.55 -1.06 -3.46
N SER A 81 -15.84 -1.67 -2.30
CA SER A 81 -15.38 -1.17 -0.98
C SER A 81 -13.85 -1.11 -0.84
N VAL A 82 -13.13 -2.02 -1.51
CA VAL A 82 -11.65 -2.03 -1.53
C VAL A 82 -11.15 -0.83 -2.34
N VAL A 83 -11.69 -0.62 -3.55
CA VAL A 83 -11.29 0.48 -4.43
C VAL A 83 -11.66 1.84 -3.82
N ASP A 84 -12.84 1.94 -3.21
CA ASP A 84 -13.28 3.14 -2.49
C ASP A 84 -12.34 3.42 -1.31
N ASN A 85 -11.97 2.40 -0.51
CA ASN A 85 -11.04 2.59 0.59
C ASN A 85 -9.65 3.06 0.12
N ILE A 86 -9.13 2.53 -1.00
CA ILE A 86 -7.87 3.01 -1.58
C ILE A 86 -8.00 4.45 -2.06
N ALA A 87 -9.14 4.82 -2.64
CA ALA A 87 -9.37 6.18 -3.12
C ALA A 87 -9.46 7.18 -1.95
N GLU A 88 -10.12 6.81 -0.85
CA GLU A 88 -10.38 7.67 0.30
C GLU A 88 -9.22 7.76 1.28
N CYS A 89 -8.55 6.62 1.56
CA CYS A 89 -7.53 6.52 2.61
C CYS A 89 -6.13 6.19 2.08
N GLY A 90 -6.02 5.75 0.82
CA GLY A 90 -4.75 5.28 0.24
C GLY A 90 -4.52 3.78 0.41
N ALA A 91 -3.73 3.20 -0.50
CA ALA A 91 -3.52 1.74 -0.53
C ALA A 91 -2.70 1.23 0.67
N VAL A 92 -1.81 2.06 1.22
CA VAL A 92 -1.05 1.70 2.44
C VAL A 92 -1.99 1.49 3.62
N VAL A 93 -2.98 2.38 3.78
CA VAL A 93 -3.98 2.27 4.85
C VAL A 93 -4.86 1.04 4.64
N LEU A 94 -5.24 0.71 3.40
CA LEU A 94 -5.94 -0.55 3.10
C LEU A 94 -5.16 -1.75 3.65
N VAL A 95 -3.86 -1.85 3.33
CA VAL A 95 -3.01 -2.96 3.79
C VAL A 95 -2.92 -3.00 5.32
N GLN A 96 -2.73 -1.84 5.96
CA GLN A 96 -2.69 -1.75 7.42
C GLN A 96 -3.99 -2.23 8.06
N ARG A 97 -5.14 -1.83 7.50
CA ARG A 97 -6.47 -2.29 7.97
C ARG A 97 -6.66 -3.79 7.78
N VAL A 98 -6.20 -4.35 6.66
CA VAL A 98 -6.31 -5.79 6.37
C VAL A 98 -5.44 -6.64 7.31
N LEU A 99 -4.23 -6.18 7.63
CA LEU A 99 -3.28 -6.95 8.44
C LEU A 99 -3.46 -6.76 9.95
N TRP A 100 -3.80 -5.54 10.38
CA TRP A 100 -3.78 -5.14 11.79
C TRP A 100 -5.05 -4.41 12.25
N GLY A 101 -6.04 -4.23 11.38
CA GLY A 101 -7.29 -3.55 11.74
C GLY A 101 -8.23 -4.46 12.55
N GLU A 102 -8.84 -3.89 13.59
CA GLU A 102 -9.72 -4.61 14.52
C GLU A 102 -11.19 -4.20 14.39
N ARG A 103 -11.50 -3.16 13.61
CA ARG A 103 -12.88 -2.67 13.47
C ARG A 103 -13.70 -3.68 12.66
N PRO A 104 -15.03 -3.75 12.84
CA PRO A 104 -15.86 -4.68 12.07
C PRO A 104 -15.69 -4.57 10.56
N ASP A 105 -15.49 -3.36 10.05
CA ASP A 105 -15.21 -3.11 8.63
C ASP A 105 -13.84 -3.64 8.20
N ASP A 106 -12.84 -3.56 9.07
CA ASP A 106 -11.50 -4.09 8.83
C ASP A 106 -11.53 -5.62 8.76
N VAL A 107 -12.26 -6.27 9.65
CA VAL A 107 -12.45 -7.73 9.63
C VAL A 107 -13.13 -8.19 8.33
N ARG A 108 -14.14 -7.44 7.86
CA ARG A 108 -14.80 -7.73 6.57
C ARG A 108 -13.86 -7.54 5.39
N LEU A 109 -13.01 -6.50 5.45
CA LEU A 109 -12.00 -6.20 4.44
C LEU A 109 -10.91 -7.28 4.40
N ALA A 110 -10.44 -7.71 5.57
CA ALA A 110 -9.47 -8.79 5.72
C ALA A 110 -10.01 -10.13 5.22
N ALA A 111 -11.27 -10.46 5.53
CA ALA A 111 -11.92 -11.64 5.00
C ALA A 111 -12.08 -11.58 3.46
N ARG A 112 -12.33 -10.38 2.91
CA ARG A 112 -12.41 -10.16 1.46
C ARG A 112 -11.07 -10.36 0.76
N LEU A 113 -10.00 -9.92 1.42
CA LEU A 113 -8.64 -9.87 0.89
C LEU A 113 -7.76 -11.00 1.48
N LEU A 114 -8.37 -12.12 1.86
CA LEU A 114 -7.68 -13.22 2.54
C LEU A 114 -6.51 -13.77 1.71
N ASP A 115 -6.72 -13.99 0.41
CA ASP A 115 -5.68 -14.49 -0.49
C ASP A 115 -4.53 -13.49 -0.71
N ALA A 116 -4.77 -12.19 -0.50
CA ALA A 116 -3.74 -11.16 -0.60
C ALA A 116 -2.95 -10.95 0.71
N ARG A 117 -3.29 -11.65 1.80
CA ARG A 117 -2.63 -11.49 3.10
C ARG A 117 -1.12 -11.75 3.03
N ILE A 118 -0.70 -12.85 2.40
CA ILE A 118 0.73 -13.19 2.27
C ILE A 118 1.48 -12.17 1.39
N PRO A 119 1.00 -11.81 0.19
CA PRO A 119 1.60 -10.71 -0.59
C PRO A 119 1.73 -9.41 0.21
N PHE A 120 0.74 -9.05 1.01
CA PHE A 120 0.79 -7.85 1.84
C PHE A 120 1.87 -7.92 2.92
N GLU A 121 2.01 -9.05 3.61
CA GLU A 121 3.11 -9.27 4.57
C GLU A 121 4.49 -9.10 3.90
N ILE A 122 4.65 -9.60 2.67
CA ILE A 122 5.88 -9.44 1.87
C ILE A 122 6.14 -7.95 1.55
N LEU A 123 5.11 -7.20 1.13
CA LEU A 123 5.24 -5.77 0.87
C LEU A 123 5.61 -4.99 2.14
N CYS A 124 5.07 -5.38 3.30
CA CYS A 124 5.45 -4.80 4.59
C CYS A 124 6.91 -5.09 4.96
N GLY A 125 7.42 -6.30 4.65
CA GLY A 125 8.84 -6.62 4.80
C GLY A 125 9.75 -5.86 3.81
N THR A 126 9.23 -5.46 2.66
CA THR A 126 9.97 -4.71 1.62
C THR A 126 10.07 -3.22 1.94
N TRP A 127 9.01 -2.61 2.48
CA TRP A 127 8.95 -1.19 2.84
C TRP A 127 8.46 -0.97 4.28
N PRO A 128 9.18 -1.49 5.29
CA PRO A 128 8.75 -1.39 6.69
C PRO A 128 8.61 0.06 7.14
N GLU A 129 9.44 0.98 6.65
CA GLU A 129 9.39 2.42 6.93
C GLU A 129 8.10 3.09 6.47
N VAL A 130 7.36 2.49 5.54
CA VAL A 130 6.08 3.04 5.05
C VAL A 130 4.91 2.40 5.78
N PHE A 131 4.89 1.07 5.90
CA PHE A 131 3.77 0.37 6.53
C PHE A 131 3.80 0.43 8.07
N LEU A 132 4.99 0.55 8.68
CA LEU A 132 5.18 0.58 10.13
C LEU A 132 5.64 1.96 10.63
N ALA A 133 5.56 3.01 9.80
CA ALA A 133 6.02 4.36 10.13
C ALA A 133 5.51 4.84 11.51
N GLN A 134 4.22 4.66 11.77
CA GLN A 134 3.59 5.07 13.03
C GLN A 134 4.10 4.26 14.22
N ALA A 135 4.25 2.94 14.06
CA ALA A 135 4.79 2.07 15.11
C ALA A 135 6.25 2.41 15.41
N GLN A 136 7.05 2.67 14.37
CA GLN A 136 8.44 3.09 14.51
C GLN A 136 8.54 4.45 15.21
N ALA A 137 7.71 5.43 14.85
CA ALA A 137 7.68 6.74 15.51
C ALA A 137 7.35 6.61 17.00
N GLY A 138 6.35 5.80 17.35
CA GLY A 138 6.02 5.51 18.75
C GLY A 138 7.17 4.84 19.50
N LEU A 139 7.89 3.89 18.88
CA LEU A 139 9.05 3.25 19.50
C LEU A 139 10.24 4.19 19.70
N GLN A 140 10.44 5.16 18.80
CA GLN A 140 11.50 6.18 18.97
C GLN A 140 11.26 7.05 20.20
N GLU A 141 10.00 7.29 20.59
CA GLU A 141 9.66 8.01 21.82
C GLU A 141 10.18 7.30 23.09
N PHE A 142 10.26 5.97 23.05
CA PHE A 142 10.74 5.14 24.16
C PHE A 142 12.23 4.80 24.10
N ARG A 143 12.97 5.26 23.07
CA ARG A 143 14.41 4.99 23.01
C ARG A 143 15.13 5.80 24.09
N PRO A 144 15.93 5.15 24.97
CA PRO A 144 16.72 5.88 25.95
C PRO A 144 17.65 6.84 25.22
N LYS A 145 17.57 8.12 25.60
CA LYS A 145 18.47 9.15 25.09
C LYS A 145 19.91 8.69 25.40
N PRO A 146 20.80 8.60 24.41
CA PRO A 146 22.17 8.21 24.67
C PRO A 146 22.72 9.11 25.78
N PRO A 147 23.43 8.56 26.79
CA PRO A 147 23.99 9.36 27.86
C PRO A 147 24.82 10.45 27.19
N MET A 148 24.40 11.70 27.42
CA MET A 148 25.16 12.87 27.02
C MET A 148 26.54 12.65 27.61
N GLY A 149 27.55 12.50 26.74
CA GLY A 149 28.91 12.26 27.19
C GLY A 149 29.22 13.28 28.27
N LEU A 150 29.65 12.78 29.44
CA LEU A 150 30.25 13.63 30.45
C LEU A 150 31.43 14.29 29.76
N ASP A 151 31.25 15.54 29.38
CA ASP A 151 32.35 16.42 29.01
C ASP A 151 33.33 16.31 30.16
N GLY A 152 34.49 15.73 29.86
CA GLY A 152 35.60 15.66 30.78
C GLY A 152 36.04 17.09 31.04
N GLU A 153 35.42 17.71 32.04
CA GLU A 153 35.97 18.79 32.83
C GLU A 153 37.28 18.28 33.42
N GLN A 154 38.36 18.40 32.66
CA GLN A 154 39.70 18.42 33.20
C GLN A 154 40.15 19.87 33.16
N GLY A 155 39.60 20.63 34.12
CA GLY A 155 40.13 21.93 34.48
C GLY A 155 41.47 21.76 35.20
N SER A 156 42.39 22.66 34.85
CA SER A 156 43.41 23.32 35.69
C SER A 156 44.43 22.46 36.46
N ASP A 157 45.72 22.63 36.16
CA ASP A 157 46.56 23.56 36.95
C ASP A 157 47.99 23.70 36.38
N ASP A 158 48.49 24.94 36.48
CA ASP A 158 49.85 25.51 36.33
C ASP A 158 50.66 25.39 35.02
#